data_AF-A0A961WD17-F1
#
_entry.id   AF-A0A961WD17-F1
#
_cell.length_a   1.000
_cell.length_b   1.000
_cell.length_c   1.000
_cell.angle_alpha   90.00
_cell.angle_beta   90.00
_cell.angle_gamma   90.00
#
_symmetry.space_group_name_H-M   'P 1'
#
loop_
_entity.id
_entity.type
_entity.pdbx_description
1 polymer ?
#
loop_
_entity_poly.entity_id
_entity_poly.type
_entity_poly.pdbx_seq_one_letter_code
_entity_poly.pdbx_strand_id
1 'polypeptide(L)'
;MSNAQRALWTFLFFTLVGPMLGALIAVVASPLLMWANAGPFVAADHPPYNWANVPSDGSLAPFLGQIAIRTYVWCAIPAALTALTLVPRIIRRGTVGWLEPAAGGAVCLAAVAAVLRVPHNGTLTYMCIAAAFVALVCWLILRRAGVLAKPEPFKPA
;
A
#
# COMPACT_ATOMS: atom_id res chain seq x y z
N MET A 1 -19.69 9.40 16.74
CA MET A 1 -19.12 9.52 15.37
C MET A 1 -20.10 8.92 14.37
N SER A 2 -20.60 9.70 13.43
CA SER A 2 -21.58 9.24 12.42
C SER A 2 -20.94 8.33 11.37
N ASN A 3 -21.72 7.47 10.71
CA ASN A 3 -21.18 6.57 9.69
C ASN A 3 -20.56 7.31 8.49
N ALA A 4 -21.11 8.48 8.13
CA ALA A 4 -20.52 9.35 7.12
C ALA A 4 -19.15 9.88 7.54
N GLN A 5 -18.99 10.30 8.81
CA GLN A 5 -17.68 10.68 9.33
C GLN A 5 -16.72 9.49 9.31
N ARG A 6 -17.15 8.29 9.73
CA ARG A 6 -16.30 7.07 9.69
C ARG A 6 -15.81 6.76 8.28
N ALA A 7 -16.69 6.88 7.29
CA ALA A 7 -16.36 6.67 5.89
C ALA A 7 -15.38 7.73 5.38
N LEU A 8 -15.59 9.01 5.68
CA LEU A 8 -14.68 10.09 5.32
C LEU A 8 -13.28 9.87 5.93
N TRP A 9 -13.23 9.57 7.24
CA TRP A 9 -11.95 9.30 7.91
C TRP A 9 -11.25 8.07 7.34
N THR A 10 -11.99 7.02 7.02
CA THR A 10 -11.41 5.83 6.37
C THR A 10 -10.86 6.18 4.98
N PHE A 11 -11.60 6.98 4.21
CA PHE A 11 -11.15 7.44 2.90
C PHE A 11 -9.86 8.24 2.99
N LEU A 12 -9.83 9.28 3.83
CA LEU A 12 -8.64 10.11 4.04
C LEU A 12 -7.45 9.31 4.55
N PHE A 13 -7.69 8.36 5.46
CA PHE A 13 -6.64 7.52 6.01
C PHE A 13 -6.02 6.63 4.95
N PHE A 14 -6.85 5.99 4.11
CA PHE A 14 -6.34 5.17 3.01
C PHE A 14 -5.63 6.02 1.95
N THR A 15 -6.14 7.20 1.59
CA THR A 15 -5.54 8.03 0.53
C THR A 15 -4.26 8.75 0.94
N LEU A 16 -4.04 8.98 2.24
CA LEU A 16 -2.85 9.67 2.76
C LEU A 16 -1.88 8.70 3.43
N VAL A 17 -2.36 7.93 4.41
CA VAL A 17 -1.51 7.04 5.22
C VAL A 17 -1.17 5.76 4.47
N GLY A 18 -2.08 5.23 3.65
CA GLY A 18 -1.81 4.05 2.82
C GLY A 18 -0.57 4.22 1.93
N PRO A 19 -0.52 5.26 1.07
CA PRO A 19 0.65 5.55 0.25
C PRO A 19 1.91 5.86 1.05
N MET A 20 1.79 6.52 2.20
CA MET A 20 2.92 6.75 3.12
C MET A 20 3.53 5.42 3.59
N LEU A 21 2.70 4.47 4.04
CA LEU A 21 3.14 3.15 4.47
C LEU A 21 3.75 2.36 3.30
N GLY A 22 3.14 2.43 2.11
CA GLY A 22 3.70 1.84 0.89
C GLY A 22 5.09 2.39 0.55
N ALA A 23 5.27 3.72 0.64
CA ALA A 23 6.55 4.38 0.42
C ALA A 23 7.61 3.96 1.46
N LEU A 24 7.23 3.85 2.75
CA LEU A 24 8.14 3.36 3.79
C LEU A 24 8.58 1.92 3.54
N ILE A 25 7.65 1.04 3.15
CA ILE A 25 7.98 -0.35 2.76
C ILE A 25 8.95 -0.35 1.58
N ALA A 26 8.72 0.47 0.56
CA ALA A 26 9.61 0.54 -0.61
C ALA A 26 11.01 1.06 -0.24
N VAL A 27 11.11 2.07 0.63
CA VAL A 27 12.41 2.60 1.12
C VAL A 27 13.19 1.54 1.87
N VAL A 28 12.54 0.75 2.72
CA VAL A 28 13.20 -0.33 3.50
C VAL A 28 13.52 -1.53 2.62
N ALA A 29 12.62 -1.89 1.71
CA ALA A 29 12.79 -3.05 0.83
C ALA A 29 13.86 -2.81 -0.25
N SER A 30 14.02 -1.57 -0.75
CA SER A 30 14.94 -1.31 -1.87
C SER A 30 16.40 -1.68 -1.58
N PRO A 31 17.02 -1.27 -0.45
CA PRO A 31 18.37 -1.72 -0.10
C PRO A 31 18.49 -3.23 0.02
N LEU A 32 17.46 -3.91 0.58
CA LEU A 32 17.44 -5.37 0.72
C LEU A 32 17.36 -6.06 -0.64
N LEU A 33 16.52 -5.57 -1.55
CA LEU A 33 16.38 -6.09 -2.90
C LEU A 33 17.65 -5.87 -3.72
N MET A 34 18.32 -4.72 -3.55
CA MET A 34 19.61 -4.46 -4.18
C MET A 34 20.72 -5.38 -3.63
N TRP A 35 20.79 -5.57 -2.30
CA TRP A 35 21.75 -6.48 -1.67
C TRP A 35 21.52 -7.94 -2.09
N ALA A 36 20.26 -8.37 -2.15
CA ALA A 36 19.86 -9.72 -2.57
C ALA A 36 19.93 -9.94 -4.09
N ASN A 37 20.33 -8.92 -4.87
CA ASN A 37 20.37 -8.96 -6.32
C ASN A 37 19.03 -9.40 -6.95
N ALA A 38 17.93 -8.92 -6.39
CA ALA A 38 16.56 -9.28 -6.78
C ALA A 38 15.92 -8.18 -7.62
N GLY A 39 15.02 -8.57 -8.54
CA GLY A 39 14.27 -7.62 -9.37
C GLY A 39 13.53 -6.58 -8.52
N PRO A 40 13.52 -5.29 -8.91
CA PRO A 40 13.99 -4.73 -10.17
C PRO A 40 15.49 -4.39 -10.23
N PHE A 41 16.29 -4.78 -9.24
CA PHE A 41 17.70 -4.39 -9.08
C PHE A 41 18.71 -5.50 -9.44
N VAL A 42 18.38 -6.37 -10.40
CA VAL A 42 19.26 -7.48 -10.81
C VAL A 42 20.48 -6.96 -11.59
N ALA A 43 21.66 -7.41 -11.19
CA ALA A 43 23.01 -7.02 -11.61
C ALA A 43 23.41 -7.42 -13.04
N ALA A 44 22.47 -7.48 -13.98
CA ALA A 44 22.85 -7.54 -15.40
C ALA A 44 23.35 -6.18 -15.93
N ASP A 45 22.95 -5.06 -15.31
CA ASP A 45 23.30 -3.70 -15.77
C ASP A 45 24.39 -3.00 -14.92
N HIS A 46 24.78 -3.53 -13.75
CA HIS A 46 25.79 -2.91 -12.87
C HIS A 46 26.65 -3.98 -12.16
N PRO A 47 27.98 -3.76 -11.99
CA PRO A 47 28.88 -4.66 -11.24
C PRO A 47 28.39 -4.89 -9.79
N PRO A 48 28.92 -5.90 -9.04
CA PRO A 48 28.42 -6.32 -7.72
C PRO A 48 28.07 -5.14 -6.81
N TYR A 49 26.93 -5.25 -6.11
CA TYR A 49 26.31 -4.20 -5.30
C TYR A 49 27.35 -3.37 -4.53
N ASN A 50 27.57 -2.15 -5.03
CA ASN A 50 28.47 -1.18 -4.44
C ASN A 50 27.65 0.08 -4.15
N TRP A 51 27.69 0.57 -2.92
CA TRP A 51 27.04 1.82 -2.51
C TRP A 51 27.50 3.03 -3.34
N ALA A 52 28.69 2.96 -3.94
CA ALA A 52 29.19 3.96 -4.88
C ALA A 52 28.46 3.96 -6.24
N ASN A 53 27.76 2.87 -6.60
CA ASN A 53 27.06 2.70 -7.88
C ASN A 53 25.54 2.93 -7.76
N VAL A 54 25.08 3.51 -6.66
CA VAL A 54 23.67 3.90 -6.52
C VAL A 54 23.35 4.97 -7.58
N PRO A 55 22.20 4.91 -8.29
CA PRO A 55 21.84 5.81 -9.41
C PRO A 55 21.80 7.33 -9.14
N SER A 56 22.21 7.77 -7.96
CA SER A 56 22.26 9.17 -7.53
C SER A 56 23.67 9.54 -7.08
N ASP A 57 24.64 9.31 -7.96
CA ASP A 57 26.05 9.69 -7.78
C ASP A 57 26.66 9.14 -6.48
N GLY A 58 26.31 7.89 -6.11
CA GLY A 58 26.84 7.22 -4.92
C GLY A 58 26.21 7.62 -3.59
N SER A 59 25.16 8.44 -3.58
CA SER A 59 24.46 8.86 -2.35
C SER A 59 23.15 8.11 -2.14
N LEU A 60 23.01 7.36 -1.04
CA LEU A 60 21.82 6.56 -0.76
C LEU A 60 20.57 7.40 -0.44
N ALA A 61 20.74 8.51 0.28
CA ALA A 61 19.63 9.35 0.73
C ALA A 61 18.75 9.92 -0.42
N PRO A 62 19.31 10.56 -1.47
CA PRO A 62 18.52 11.06 -2.59
C PRO A 62 17.86 9.93 -3.39
N PHE A 63 18.51 8.78 -3.54
CA PHE A 63 17.90 7.61 -4.18
C PHE A 63 16.67 7.10 -3.43
N LEU A 64 16.78 6.91 -2.11
CA LEU A 64 15.65 6.50 -1.28
C LEU A 64 14.55 7.56 -1.27
N GLY A 65 14.89 8.85 -1.29
CA GLY A 65 13.95 9.94 -1.42
C GLY A 65 13.13 9.87 -2.71
N GLN A 66 13.79 9.61 -3.86
CA GLN A 66 13.11 9.44 -5.14
C GLN A 66 12.18 8.22 -5.14
N ILE A 67 12.62 7.08 -4.58
CA ILE A 67 11.79 5.88 -4.43
C ILE A 67 10.57 6.19 -3.57
N ALA A 68 10.75 6.87 -2.44
CA ALA A 68 9.67 7.19 -1.51
C ALA A 68 8.60 8.05 -2.20
N ILE A 69 9.00 9.14 -2.86
CA ILE A 69 8.09 10.06 -3.55
C ILE A 69 7.37 9.33 -4.69
N ARG A 70 8.09 8.59 -5.52
CA ARG A 70 7.51 7.84 -6.64
C ARG A 70 6.49 6.83 -6.14
N THR A 71 6.83 6.06 -5.10
CA THR A 71 5.93 5.07 -4.52
C THR A 71 4.69 5.73 -3.93
N TYR A 72 4.85 6.83 -3.18
CA TYR A 72 3.72 7.55 -2.61
C TYR A 72 2.74 8.01 -3.68
N VAL A 73 3.22 8.65 -4.75
CA VAL A 73 2.38 9.15 -5.85
C VAL A 73 1.65 8.01 -6.55
N TRP A 74 2.34 6.91 -6.87
CA TRP A 74 1.75 5.79 -7.60
C TRP A 74 0.80 4.94 -6.75
N CYS A 75 1.05 4.83 -5.44
CA CYS A 75 0.16 4.11 -4.53
C CYS A 75 -1.11 4.88 -4.18
N ALA A 76 -1.17 6.21 -4.41
CA ALA A 76 -2.35 7.02 -4.11
C ALA A 76 -3.62 6.54 -4.84
N ILE A 77 -3.49 6.19 -6.13
CA ILE A 77 -4.60 5.73 -6.96
C ILE A 77 -5.21 4.41 -6.44
N PRO A 78 -4.46 3.30 -6.33
CA PRO A 78 -5.01 2.04 -5.84
C PRO A 78 -5.50 2.13 -4.39
N ALA A 79 -4.86 2.96 -3.55
CA ALA A 79 -5.33 3.19 -2.18
C ALA A 79 -6.68 3.93 -2.14
N ALA A 80 -6.85 4.96 -2.99
CA ALA A 80 -8.13 5.66 -3.14
C ALA A 80 -9.23 4.72 -3.64
N LEU A 81 -8.95 3.90 -4.66
CA LEU A 81 -9.90 2.91 -5.17
C LEU A 81 -10.29 1.90 -4.08
N THR A 82 -9.31 1.39 -3.34
CA THR A 82 -9.55 0.49 -2.21
C THR A 82 -10.51 1.15 -1.21
N ALA A 83 -10.25 2.39 -0.83
CA ALA A 83 -11.11 3.12 0.09
C ALA A 83 -12.55 3.29 -0.45
N LEU A 84 -12.69 3.63 -1.73
CA LEU A 84 -13.99 3.77 -2.38
C LEU A 84 -14.80 2.47 -2.35
N THR A 85 -14.16 1.30 -2.45
CA THR A 85 -14.86 0.02 -2.31
C THR A 85 -15.42 -0.20 -0.89
N LEU A 86 -14.81 0.40 0.13
CA LEU A 86 -15.21 0.23 1.53
C LEU A 86 -16.27 1.25 1.97
N VAL A 87 -16.24 2.47 1.42
CA VAL A 87 -17.14 3.59 1.80
C VAL A 87 -18.62 3.18 1.86
N PRO A 88 -19.22 2.53 0.84
CA PRO A 88 -20.64 2.16 0.87
C PRO A 88 -20.99 1.24 2.04
N ARG A 89 -20.09 0.31 2.39
CA ARG A 89 -20.29 -0.62 3.50
C ARG A 89 -20.17 0.09 4.85
N ILE A 90 -19.21 1.00 4.98
CA ILE A 90 -19.01 1.79 6.21
C ILE A 90 -20.19 2.74 6.43
N ILE A 91 -20.74 3.36 5.38
CA ILE A 91 -21.94 4.22 5.50
C ILE A 91 -23.13 3.40 6.02
N ARG A 92 -23.33 2.19 5.49
CA ARG A 92 -24.47 1.32 5.85
C ARG A 92 -24.32 0.64 7.21
N ARG A 93 -23.13 0.13 7.54
CA ARG A 93 -22.89 -0.76 8.71
C ARG A 93 -21.98 -0.15 9.78
N GLY A 94 -21.33 0.98 9.50
CA GLY A 94 -20.35 1.60 10.40
C GLY A 94 -19.04 0.81 10.58
N THR A 95 -18.89 -0.33 9.91
CA THR A 95 -17.74 -1.24 10.05
C THR A 95 -17.55 -2.11 8.81
N VAL A 96 -16.37 -2.72 8.69
CA VAL A 96 -15.97 -3.66 7.63
C VAL A 96 -15.07 -4.75 8.23
N GLY A 97 -15.17 -5.98 7.70
CA GLY A 97 -14.30 -7.08 8.09
C GLY A 97 -12.84 -6.83 7.68
N TRP A 98 -11.88 -7.51 8.31
CA TRP A 98 -10.45 -7.34 8.01
C TRP A 98 -10.06 -7.81 6.59
N LEU A 99 -10.80 -8.79 6.06
CA LEU A 99 -10.53 -9.36 4.73
C LEU A 99 -10.90 -8.39 3.60
N GLU A 100 -11.93 -7.56 3.80
CA GLU A 100 -12.42 -6.62 2.80
C GLU A 100 -11.36 -5.58 2.37
N PRO A 101 -10.70 -4.84 3.29
CA PRO A 101 -9.64 -3.91 2.93
C PRO A 101 -8.41 -4.63 2.38
N ALA A 102 -8.03 -5.79 2.93
CA ALA A 102 -6.87 -6.56 2.45
C ALA A 102 -7.06 -7.02 0.99
N ALA A 103 -8.22 -7.62 0.69
CA ALA A 103 -8.58 -8.01 -0.67
C ALA A 103 -8.70 -6.79 -1.60
N GLY A 104 -9.33 -5.71 -1.13
CA GLY A 104 -9.44 -4.46 -1.87
C GLY A 104 -8.07 -3.89 -2.26
N GLY A 105 -7.12 -3.86 -1.34
CA GLY A 105 -5.75 -3.39 -1.57
C GLY A 105 -5.04 -4.17 -2.67
N ALA A 106 -5.07 -5.51 -2.61
CA ALA A 106 -4.46 -6.35 -3.64
C ALA A 106 -5.16 -6.20 -5.00
N VAL A 107 -6.50 -6.29 -5.03
CA VAL A 107 -7.28 -6.28 -6.27
C VAL A 107 -7.21 -4.93 -6.96
N CYS A 108 -7.35 -3.81 -6.23
CA CYS A 108 -7.27 -2.48 -6.81
C CYS A 108 -5.86 -2.18 -7.33
N LEU A 109 -4.80 -2.63 -6.65
CA LEU A 109 -3.44 -2.50 -7.18
C LEU A 109 -3.27 -3.32 -8.46
N ALA A 110 -3.68 -4.59 -8.47
CA ALA A 110 -3.60 -5.44 -9.65
C ALA A 110 -4.36 -4.84 -10.84
N ALA A 111 -5.56 -4.32 -10.59
CA ALA A 111 -6.38 -3.65 -11.60
C ALA A 111 -5.68 -2.39 -12.17
N VAL A 112 -5.15 -1.53 -11.29
CA VAL A 112 -4.40 -0.34 -11.71
C VAL A 112 -3.17 -0.72 -12.51
N ALA A 113 -2.42 -1.74 -12.08
CA ALA A 113 -1.24 -2.23 -12.78
C ALA A 113 -1.59 -2.75 -14.19
N ALA A 114 -2.70 -3.47 -14.33
CA ALA A 114 -3.18 -3.98 -15.62
C ALA A 114 -3.66 -2.85 -16.55
N VAL A 115 -4.43 -1.89 -16.04
CA VAL A 115 -5.00 -0.78 -16.83
C VAL A 115 -3.92 0.20 -17.26
N LEU A 116 -3.03 0.60 -16.34
CA LEU A 116 -1.96 1.57 -16.62
C LEU A 116 -0.70 0.91 -17.23
N ARG A 117 -0.71 -0.41 -17.42
CA ARG A 117 0.41 -1.20 -17.94
C ARG A 117 1.72 -0.88 -17.21
N VAL A 118 1.65 -0.85 -15.88
CA VAL A 118 2.79 -0.48 -15.03
C VAL A 118 3.91 -1.51 -15.23
N PRO A 119 5.14 -1.10 -15.58
CA PRO A 119 6.25 -2.03 -15.69
C PRO A 119 6.56 -2.59 -14.29
N HIS A 120 6.28 -3.88 -14.10
CA HIS A 120 6.44 -4.57 -12.82
C HIS A 120 7.50 -5.67 -12.87
N ASN A 121 8.07 -6.03 -14.03
CA ASN A 121 9.18 -6.98 -14.16
C ASN A 121 8.99 -8.30 -13.38
N GLY A 122 7.77 -8.87 -13.44
CA GLY A 122 7.41 -10.09 -12.69
C GLY A 122 7.15 -9.92 -11.18
N THR A 123 7.29 -8.72 -10.62
CA THR A 123 7.14 -8.46 -9.18
C THR A 123 5.71 -8.12 -8.72
N LEU A 124 4.73 -8.12 -9.64
CA LEU A 124 3.36 -7.70 -9.36
C LEU A 124 2.73 -8.44 -8.18
N THR A 125 2.96 -9.75 -8.06
CA THR A 125 2.46 -10.56 -6.95
C THR A 125 2.93 -10.03 -5.59
N TYR A 126 4.22 -9.71 -5.48
CA TYR A 126 4.80 -9.16 -4.25
C TYR A 126 4.23 -7.77 -3.93
N MET A 127 4.03 -6.94 -4.95
CA MET A 127 3.41 -5.63 -4.79
C MET A 127 1.96 -5.74 -4.30
N CYS A 128 1.18 -6.70 -4.83
CA CYS A 128 -0.19 -6.95 -4.38
C CYS A 128 -0.25 -7.45 -2.93
N ILE A 129 0.70 -8.32 -2.53
CA ILE A 129 0.83 -8.75 -1.13
C ILE A 129 1.15 -7.56 -0.22
N ALA A 130 2.10 -6.71 -0.62
CA ALA A 130 2.44 -5.51 0.13
C ALA A 130 1.24 -4.55 0.25
N ALA A 131 0.47 -4.35 -0.81
CA ALA A 131 -0.73 -3.53 -0.78
C ALA A 131 -1.84 -4.11 0.12
N ALA A 132 -2.06 -5.43 0.09
CA ALA A 132 -2.98 -6.09 1.01
C ALA A 132 -2.55 -5.89 2.48
N PHE A 133 -1.25 -6.03 2.75
CA PHE A 133 -0.69 -5.81 4.08
C PHE A 133 -0.86 -4.35 4.53
N VAL A 134 -0.55 -3.37 3.69
CA VAL A 134 -0.76 -1.95 3.98
C VAL A 134 -2.24 -1.66 4.28
N ALA A 135 -3.15 -2.17 3.46
CA ALA A 135 -4.59 -1.99 3.66
C ALA A 135 -5.07 -2.62 4.97
N LEU A 136 -4.53 -3.78 5.34
CA LEU A 136 -4.82 -4.44 6.61
C LEU A 136 -4.29 -3.63 7.80
N VAL A 137 -3.08 -3.07 7.71
CA VAL A 137 -2.51 -2.18 8.73
C VAL A 137 -3.35 -0.92 8.88
N CYS A 138 -3.77 -0.29 7.77
CA CYS A 138 -4.67 0.86 7.80
C CYS A 138 -5.99 0.53 8.51
N TRP A 139 -6.60 -0.60 8.18
CA TRP A 139 -7.79 -1.09 8.86
C TRP A 139 -7.56 -1.30 10.36
N LEU A 140 -6.44 -1.93 10.74
CA LEU A 140 -6.10 -2.19 12.14
C LEU A 140 -5.94 -0.90 12.94
N ILE A 141 -5.29 0.11 12.37
CA ILE A 141 -5.12 1.42 13.01
C ILE A 141 -6.48 2.11 13.19
N LEU A 142 -7.28 2.20 12.12
CA LEU A 142 -8.62 2.79 12.19
C LEU A 142 -9.52 2.07 13.20
N ARG A 143 -9.37 0.75 13.30
CA ARG A 143 -10.08 -0.09 14.25
C ARG A 143 -9.67 0.20 15.69
N ARG A 144 -8.37 0.29 15.96
CA ARG A 144 -7.81 0.59 17.29
C ARG A 144 -8.09 2.02 17.73
N ALA A 145 -8.11 2.97 16.79
CA ALA A 145 -8.47 4.37 17.02
C ALA A 145 -9.98 4.58 17.27
N GLY A 146 -10.82 3.54 17.18
CA GLY A 146 -12.27 3.64 17.39
C GLY A 146 -13.05 4.25 16.21
N VAL A 147 -12.38 4.48 15.07
CA VAL A 147 -13.00 5.01 13.84
C VAL A 147 -13.92 3.98 13.19
N LEU A 148 -13.64 2.68 13.31
CA LEU A 148 -14.56 1.62 12.85
C LEU A 148 -15.35 1.04 14.02
N ALA A 149 -16.67 0.89 13.87
CA ALA A 149 -17.55 0.35 14.90
C ALA A 149 -17.28 -1.14 15.17
N LYS A 150 -17.52 -1.63 16.40
CA LYS A 150 -17.35 -3.06 16.70
C LYS A 150 -18.33 -3.89 15.88
N PRO A 151 -17.87 -4.99 15.23
CA PRO A 151 -18.81 -5.89 14.58
C PRO A 151 -19.76 -6.39 15.68
N GLU A 152 -21.05 -6.30 15.43
CA GLU A 152 -22.04 -6.82 16.36
C GLU A 152 -21.81 -8.33 16.50
N PRO A 153 -21.90 -8.88 17.73
CA PRO A 153 -21.82 -10.32 17.91
C PRO A 153 -22.89 -10.98 17.05
N PHE A 154 -22.50 -12.03 16.33
CA PHE A 154 -23.42 -12.83 15.52
C PHE A 154 -24.57 -13.30 16.43
N LYS A 155 -25.78 -12.81 16.16
CA LYS A 155 -26.99 -13.36 16.75
C LYS A 155 -27.49 -14.44 15.81
N PRO A 156 -27.36 -15.74 16.16
CA PRO A 156 -28.10 -16.77 15.44
C PRO A 156 -29.60 -16.45 15.53
N ALA A 157 -30.30 -16.61 14.41
CA ALA A 157 -31.75 -16.45 14.31
C ALA A 157 -32.47 -17.58 15.06
#